data_AF-A0AAE0G6Y3-F1
#
_entry.id   AF-A0AAE0G6Y3-F1
#
_cell.length_a   1.000
_cell.length_b   1.000
_cell.length_c   1.000
_cell.angle_alpha   90.00
_cell.angle_beta   90.00
_cell.angle_gamma   90.00
#
_symmetry.space_group_name_H-M   'P 1'
#
loop_
_entity.id
_entity.type
_entity.pdbx_description
1 polymer ?
#
loop_
_entity_poly.entity_id
_entity_poly.type
_entity_poly.pdbx_seq_one_letter_code
_entity_poly.pdbx_strand_id
1 'polypeptide(L)'
;MAEGTATKKMMTFADDPIGDQPVTALPGVGDVTANKLCAAGFSKAYNVLGQLLVFGLDEAKFIAWFKETTGGNDKLAKDCYQGLLLHCSQKLQIST
;
A
#
# COMPACT_ATOMS: atom_id res chain seq x y z
N MET A 1 -22.43 4.94 5.25
CA MET A 1 -21.76 4.36 4.07
C MET A 1 -20.84 5.42 3.50
N ALA A 2 -19.54 5.38 3.79
CA ALA A 2 -18.58 6.32 3.22
C ALA A 2 -18.10 5.73 1.88
N GLU A 3 -18.67 6.21 0.77
CA GLU A 3 -18.13 6.01 -0.56
C GLU A 3 -16.77 6.71 -0.63
N GLY A 4 -15.70 5.94 -0.38
CA GLY A 4 -14.35 6.36 -0.69
C GLY A 4 -14.17 6.32 -2.20
N THR A 5 -13.89 7.48 -2.79
CA THR A 5 -13.54 7.64 -4.20
C THR A 5 -12.20 6.95 -4.50
N ALA A 6 -12.24 5.64 -4.72
CA ALA A 6 -11.07 4.89 -5.18
C ALA A 6 -10.65 5.40 -6.56
N THR A 7 -9.41 5.85 -6.70
CA THR A 7 -8.86 6.28 -7.99
C THR A 7 -8.72 5.08 -8.95
N LYS A 8 -8.75 5.31 -10.26
CA LYS A 8 -8.57 4.23 -11.28
C LYS A 8 -7.34 3.35 -11.00
N LYS A 9 -6.24 3.95 -10.54
CA LYS A 9 -5.00 3.26 -10.14
C LYS A 9 -5.23 2.30 -8.95
N MET A 10 -6.07 2.69 -8.00
CA MET A 10 -6.42 1.92 -6.81
C MET A 10 -7.30 0.70 -7.15
N MET A 11 -8.23 0.84 -8.10
CA MET A 11 -9.04 -0.27 -8.60
C MET A 11 -8.23 -1.28 -9.41
N THR A 12 -7.36 -0.82 -10.32
CA THR A 12 -6.47 -1.71 -11.10
C THR A 12 -5.51 -2.49 -10.19
N PHE A 13 -5.03 -1.86 -9.12
CA PHE A 13 -4.18 -2.53 -8.13
C PHE A 13 -4.95 -3.57 -7.31
N ALA A 14 -6.24 -3.37 -7.04
CA ALA A 14 -7.06 -4.33 -6.28
C ALA A 14 -7.43 -5.59 -7.09
N ASP A 15 -7.51 -5.47 -8.41
CA ASP A 15 -7.92 -6.55 -9.31
C ASP A 15 -6.78 -7.55 -9.61
N ASP A 16 -5.59 -7.02 -9.90
CA ASP A 16 -4.38 -7.79 -10.21
C ASP A 16 -3.85 -8.53 -8.97
N PRO A 17 -3.32 -9.76 -9.04
CA PRO A 17 -2.67 -10.39 -7.90
C PRO A 17 -1.42 -9.58 -7.48
N ILE A 18 -1.30 -9.23 -6.20
CA ILE A 18 -0.18 -8.41 -5.64
C ILE A 18 1.24 -8.97 -5.91
N GLY A 19 1.32 -10.20 -6.44
CA GLY A 19 2.46 -11.10 -6.47
C GLY A 19 3.76 -10.50 -7.02
N ASP A 20 3.75 -9.86 -8.20
CA ASP A 20 5.01 -9.35 -8.77
C ASP A 20 4.97 -7.85 -9.13
N GLN A 21 3.88 -7.17 -8.74
CA GLN A 21 3.70 -5.76 -9.02
C GLN A 21 4.79 -4.92 -8.34
N PRO A 22 5.37 -3.95 -9.06
CA PRO A 22 6.38 -3.06 -8.49
C PRO A 22 5.75 -2.17 -7.43
N VAL A 23 6.56 -1.71 -6.48
CA VAL A 23 6.11 -0.79 -5.42
C VAL A 23 5.53 0.53 -5.98
N THR A 24 5.92 0.93 -7.21
CA THR A 24 5.35 2.08 -7.95
C THR A 24 3.88 1.91 -8.35
N ALA A 25 3.38 0.68 -8.39
CA ALA A 25 1.98 0.39 -8.70
C ALA A 25 1.05 0.79 -7.54
N LEU A 26 1.58 0.87 -6.31
CA LEU A 26 0.81 1.25 -5.14
C LEU A 26 0.26 2.69 -5.27
N PRO A 27 -1.00 2.92 -4.84
CA PRO A 27 -1.51 4.28 -4.71
C PRO A 27 -0.70 5.06 -3.66
N GLY A 28 -0.52 6.36 -3.86
CA GLY A 28 0.32 7.19 -3.00
C GLY A 28 1.84 6.97 -3.14
N VAL A 29 2.29 5.95 -3.89
CA VAL A 29 3.71 5.73 -4.19
C VAL A 29 4.05 6.25 -5.59
N GLY A 30 4.82 7.34 -5.64
CA GLY A 30 5.46 7.84 -6.86
C GLY A 30 6.92 7.37 -6.97
N ASP A 31 7.61 7.73 -8.06
CA ASP A 31 8.98 7.27 -8.35
C ASP A 31 9.99 7.57 -7.24
N VAL A 32 9.89 8.73 -6.59
CA VAL A 32 10.81 9.12 -5.48
C VAL A 32 10.59 8.20 -4.27
N THR A 33 9.34 8.01 -3.88
CA THR A 33 8.95 7.15 -2.76
C THR A 33 9.30 5.69 -3.05
N ALA A 34 9.05 5.24 -4.27
CA ALA A 34 9.39 3.89 -4.74
C ALA A 34 10.90 3.63 -4.71
N ASN A 35 11.72 4.59 -5.17
CA ASN A 35 13.17 4.45 -5.11
C ASN A 35 13.68 4.32 -3.67
N LYS A 36 13.10 5.07 -2.73
CA LYS A 36 13.46 4.97 -1.31
C LYS A 36 13.02 3.65 -0.69
N LEU A 37 11.80 3.19 -1.00
CA LEU A 37 11.33 1.87 -0.59
C LEU A 37 12.23 0.77 -1.16
N CYS A 38 12.60 0.85 -2.45
CA CYS A 38 13.51 -0.09 -3.09
C CYS A 38 14.90 -0.08 -2.43
N ALA A 39 15.45 1.09 -2.12
CA ALA A 39 16.71 1.24 -1.40
C ALA A 39 16.65 0.66 0.03
N ALA A 40 15.47 0.69 0.66
CA ALA A 40 15.21 0.07 1.95
C ALA A 40 14.91 -1.45 1.85
N GLY A 41 14.93 -2.06 0.66
CA GLY A 41 14.68 -3.49 0.44
C GLY A 41 13.22 -3.83 0.08
N PHE A 42 12.37 -2.83 -0.14
CA PHE A 42 10.96 -2.96 -0.53
C PHE A 42 10.78 -2.65 -2.02
N SER A 43 11.26 -3.55 -2.88
CA SER A 43 11.19 -3.41 -4.34
C SER A 43 9.83 -3.79 -4.92
N LYS A 44 9.06 -4.64 -4.23
CA LYS A 44 7.78 -5.18 -4.69
C LYS A 44 6.64 -4.80 -3.73
N ALA A 45 5.42 -4.75 -4.26
CA ALA A 45 4.22 -4.39 -3.49
C ALA A 45 3.97 -5.35 -2.32
N TYR A 46 4.25 -6.65 -2.49
CA TYR A 46 4.09 -7.64 -1.41
C TYR A 46 5.04 -7.39 -0.23
N ASN A 47 6.23 -6.81 -0.43
CA ASN A 47 7.13 -6.48 0.69
C ASN A 47 6.47 -5.43 1.61
N VAL A 48 5.82 -4.43 1.02
CA VAL A 48 5.12 -3.37 1.76
C VAL A 48 3.86 -3.92 2.44
N LEU A 49 3.13 -4.81 1.76
CA LEU A 49 2.01 -5.53 2.38
C LEU A 49 2.47 -6.37 3.57
N GLY A 50 3.57 -7.12 3.43
CA GLY A 50 4.14 -7.91 4.51
C GLY A 50 4.45 -7.07 5.74
N GLN A 51 5.05 -5.88 5.54
CA GLN A 51 5.31 -4.94 6.63
C GLN A 51 4.02 -4.43 7.29
N LEU A 52 2.99 -4.12 6.50
CA LEU A 52 1.69 -3.74 7.02
C LEU A 52 1.05 -4.85 7.88
N LEU A 53 1.20 -6.11 7.48
CA LEU A 53 0.72 -7.26 8.24
C LEU A 53 1.50 -7.45 9.54
N VAL A 54 2.81 -7.20 9.55
CA VAL A 54 3.62 -7.18 10.78
C VAL A 54 3.12 -6.14 11.78
N PHE A 55 2.64 -4.99 11.30
CA PHE A 55 2.00 -3.98 12.15
C PHE A 55 0.57 -4.32 12.58
N GLY A 56 0.01 -5.43 12.10
CA GLY A 56 -1.35 -5.85 12.41
C GLY A 56 -2.41 -4.93 11.77
N LEU A 57 -2.14 -4.42 10.58
CA LEU A 57 -3.01 -3.47 9.86
C LEU A 57 -3.22 -2.15 10.64
N ASP A 58 -2.29 -1.79 11.53
CA ASP A 58 -2.35 -0.54 12.27
C ASP A 58 -1.96 0.65 11.38
N GLU A 59 -2.93 1.52 11.08
CA GLU A 59 -2.73 2.70 10.23
C GLU A 59 -1.64 3.63 10.77
N ALA A 60 -1.63 3.90 12.08
CA ALA A 60 -0.71 4.87 12.68
C ALA A 60 0.74 4.38 12.61
N LYS A 61 0.97 3.10 12.94
CA LYS A 61 2.29 2.46 12.81
C LYS A 61 2.76 2.42 11.36
N PHE A 62 1.88 2.09 10.43
CA PHE A 62 2.22 2.07 9.01
C PHE A 62 2.59 3.46 8.50
N ILE A 63 1.81 4.49 8.85
CA ILE A 63 2.11 5.87 8.44
C ILE A 63 3.44 6.34 9.02
N ALA A 64 3.71 6.08 10.30
CA ALA A 64 4.98 6.42 10.94
C ALA A 64 6.15 5.75 10.22
N TRP A 65 6.10 4.43 10.04
CA TRP A 65 7.13 3.67 9.33
C TRP A 65 7.32 4.14 7.88
N PHE A 66 6.23 4.40 7.15
CA PHE A 66 6.29 4.85 5.77
C PHE A 66 6.97 6.23 5.67
N LYS A 67 6.67 7.13 6.60
CA LYS A 67 7.30 8.46 6.68
C LYS A 67 8.77 8.35 7.02
N GLU A 68 9.16 7.50 7.96
CA GLU A 68 10.56 7.28 8.31
C GLU A 68 11.36 6.67 7.14
N THR A 69 10.76 5.72 6.42
CA THR A 69 11.42 5.02 5.30
C THR A 69 11.52 5.89 4.05
N THR A 70 10.50 6.69 3.76
CA THR A 70 10.39 7.42 2.47
C THR A 70 10.56 8.93 2.61
N GLY A 71 10.54 9.48 3.82
CA GLY A 71 10.41 10.93 4.05
C GLY A 71 9.14 11.52 3.45
N GLY A 72 8.13 10.68 3.17
CA GLY A 72 6.88 11.08 2.53
C GLY A 72 5.94 11.85 3.46
N ASN A 73 4.83 12.32 2.91
CA ASN A 73 3.78 13.03 3.65
C ASN A 73 2.67 12.06 4.11
N ASP A 74 1.96 12.39 5.18
CA ASP A 74 0.88 11.58 5.76
C ASP A 74 -0.21 11.24 4.74
N LYS A 75 -0.48 12.13 3.78
CA LYS A 75 -1.44 11.90 2.71
C LYS A 75 -1.03 10.75 1.79
N LEU A 76 0.24 10.70 1.38
CA LEU A 76 0.77 9.63 0.53
C LEU A 76 0.76 8.28 1.26
N ALA A 77 1.13 8.30 2.54
CA ALA A 77 1.10 7.12 3.39
C ALA A 77 -0.33 6.58 3.55
N LYS A 78 -1.32 7.46 3.75
CA LYS A 78 -2.74 7.10 3.84
C LYS A 78 -3.28 6.53 2.53
N ASP A 79 -2.99 7.15 1.39
CA ASP A 79 -3.38 6.62 0.08
C ASP A 79 -2.81 5.20 -0.14
N CYS A 80 -1.54 4.99 0.22
CA CYS A 80 -0.91 3.67 0.14
C CYS A 80 -1.56 2.65 1.07
N TYR A 81 -1.80 3.02 2.33
CA TYR A 81 -2.47 2.17 3.32
C TYR A 81 -3.87 1.76 2.86
N GLN A 82 -4.67 2.71 2.40
CA GLN A 82 -6.02 2.45 1.91
C GLN A 82 -6.00 1.54 0.66
N GLY A 83 -5.01 1.68 -0.22
CA GLY A 83 -4.85 0.81 -1.39
C GLY A 83 -4.54 -0.64 -1.01
N LEU A 84 -3.62 -0.81 -0.04
CA LEU A 84 -3.26 -2.11 0.49
C LEU A 84 -4.43 -2.75 1.24
N LEU A 85 -5.17 -1.97 2.04
CA LEU A 85 -6.33 -2.45 2.79
C LEU A 85 -7.48 -2.86 1.86
N LEU A 86 -7.72 -2.09 0.79
CA LEU A 86 -8.71 -2.43 -0.23
C LEU A 86 -8.34 -3.73 -0.94
N HIS A 87 -7.08 -3.88 -1.34
CA HIS A 87 -6.59 -5.12 -1.94
C HIS A 87 -6.74 -6.31 -0.98
N CYS A 88 -6.40 -6.12 0.30
CA CYS A 88 -6.57 -7.11 1.35
C CYS A 88 -8.05 -7.49 1.52
N SER A 89 -8.97 -6.51 1.55
CA SER A 89 -10.41 -6.73 1.70
C SER A 89 -11.06 -7.39 0.48
N GLN A 90 -10.57 -7.12 -0.73
CA GLN A 90 -11.06 -7.74 -1.97
C GLN A 90 -10.60 -9.21 -2.08
N LYS A 91 -9.36 -9.51 -1.69
CA LYS A 91 -8.79 -10.86 -1.79
C LYS A 91 -9.07 -11.74 -0.56
N LEU A 92 -9.30 -11.15 0.61
CA LEU A 92 -9.79 -11.85 1.82
C LEU A 92 -11.31 -12.02 1.82
N GLN A 93 -11.98 -12.09 0.66
CA GLN A 93 -13.31 -12.69 0.60
C GLN A 93 -13.20 -14.16 0.98
N ILE A 94 -13.28 -14.41 2.29
CA ILE A 94 -13.66 -15.68 2.88
C ILE A 94 -14.99 -16.04 2.20
N SER A 95 -15.00 -17.12 1.44
CA SER A 95 -16.22 -17.74 0.92
C SER A 95 -17.26 -17.78 2.04
N THR A 96 -18.33 -17.01 1.87
CA THR A 96 -19.61 -17.28 2.54
C THR A 96 -20.54 -17.90 1.51
#